data_AF-E6QWC4-F1
#
_entry.id   AF-E6QWC4-F1
#
_cell.length_a   1.000
_cell.length_b   1.000
_cell.length_c   1.000
_cell.angle_alpha   90.00
_cell.angle_beta   90.00
_cell.angle_gamma   90.00
#
_symmetry.space_group_name_H-M   'P 1'
#
loop_
_entity.id
_entity.type
_entity.pdbx_description
1 polymer ?
#
loop_
_entity_poly.entity_id
_entity_poly.type
_entity_poly.pdbx_seq_one_letter_code
_entity_poly.pdbx_strand_id
1 'polypeptide(L)'
;MSKPNEVARCAAVRQTGRVKITVPAMVSDDVPIMQDAEGRYRLNDVKTAAKPHKSQRTNSVSTYLRRKATQKLITAIRNQDTTMPDPTTTFDGWGGGTFVCKELVLDYAWGISQAFFEAVQLALKEEQQITHFNSTTQEQKNMKQENTSTQNTNGLIPVFSGTMHGQVVQLCNARDLHAFLQVGKDFSNWVKDRIKKYGFIEGDDFAISCSPNLASSNNQGLSNLKAGANRSDYHLTLDTAKEIAMVENNEQGRLARRYFIECEKKLTQATAPSLPSPQSENALPYDIEKACDFRSWKLSNEYHQHTMLLIGDAARQNDEQVMSESSFLIKRRLYERLVTLAKAQLGKKSPESSITDLVLSWQPQALQSLDVSALH
;
A
#
# COMPACT_ATOMS: atom_id res chain seq x y z
N MET A 1 -50.53 9.41 15.16
CA MET A 1 -49.17 9.91 14.83
C MET A 1 -48.54 8.91 13.88
N SER A 2 -48.62 9.19 12.59
CA SER A 2 -48.20 8.29 11.51
C SER A 2 -46.72 7.98 11.59
N LYS A 3 -46.36 6.69 11.56
CA LYS A 3 -44.98 6.21 11.39
C LYS A 3 -44.43 6.71 10.05
N PRO A 4 -43.48 7.64 10.00
CA PRO A 4 -42.89 8.08 8.75
C PRO A 4 -41.47 7.50 8.71
N ASN A 5 -41.27 6.22 8.32
CA ASN A 5 -39.94 5.76 7.86
C ASN A 5 -39.77 4.29 7.46
N GLU A 6 -40.76 3.39 7.60
CA GLU A 6 -40.52 1.98 7.22
C GLU A 6 -40.44 1.76 5.71
N VAL A 7 -41.32 2.42 4.94
CA VAL A 7 -41.36 2.27 3.48
C VAL A 7 -40.16 2.95 2.79
N ALA A 8 -39.71 4.10 3.31
CA ALA A 8 -38.53 4.81 2.80
C ALA A 8 -37.23 4.06 3.08
N ARG A 9 -37.10 3.40 4.25
CA ARG A 9 -35.92 2.59 4.59
C ARG A 9 -35.85 1.29 3.78
N CYS A 10 -36.97 0.60 3.57
CA CYS A 10 -37.01 -0.57 2.66
C CYS A 10 -36.78 -0.19 1.19
N ALA A 11 -37.18 1.02 0.76
CA ALA A 11 -36.86 1.54 -0.57
C ALA A 11 -35.37 1.90 -0.71
N ALA A 12 -34.72 2.41 0.34
CA ALA A 12 -33.29 2.69 0.35
C ALA A 12 -32.43 1.42 0.20
N VAL A 13 -32.85 0.28 0.77
CA VAL A 13 -32.21 -1.04 0.57
C VAL A 13 -32.33 -1.55 -0.88
N ARG A 14 -33.21 -0.98 -1.71
CA ARG A 14 -33.31 -1.33 -3.14
C ARG A 14 -32.36 -0.52 -4.03
N GLN A 15 -31.79 0.58 -3.54
CA GLN A 15 -30.85 1.44 -4.29
C GLN A 15 -29.37 1.09 -4.05
N THR A 16 -29.08 0.02 -3.29
CA THR A 16 -27.73 -0.29 -2.82
C THR A 16 -27.00 -1.33 -3.67
N GLY A 17 -25.67 -1.25 -3.66
CA GLY A 17 -24.77 -2.13 -4.40
C GLY A 17 -24.93 -3.61 -4.03
N ARG A 18 -24.65 -4.49 -4.99
CA ARG A 18 -24.59 -5.94 -4.79
C ARG A 18 -23.16 -6.42 -4.96
N VAL A 19 -22.63 -7.06 -3.92
CA VAL A 19 -21.34 -7.74 -3.96
C VAL A 19 -21.53 -9.13 -4.52
N LYS A 20 -20.84 -9.50 -5.59
CA LYS A 20 -20.79 -10.91 -6.00
C LYS A 20 -19.64 -11.59 -5.28
N ILE A 21 -19.94 -12.63 -4.51
CA ILE A 21 -18.89 -13.51 -3.96
C ILE A 21 -18.77 -14.72 -4.86
N THR A 22 -17.59 -14.86 -5.47
CA THR A 22 -17.21 -16.07 -6.20
C THR A 22 -16.44 -16.97 -5.26
N VAL A 23 -16.99 -18.13 -4.90
CA VAL A 23 -16.28 -19.12 -4.07
C VAL A 23 -15.49 -20.04 -4.99
N PRO A 24 -14.15 -20.09 -4.92
CA PRO A 24 -13.36 -21.02 -5.71
C PRO A 24 -13.46 -22.43 -5.11
N ALA A 25 -14.06 -23.32 -5.88
CA ALA A 25 -14.18 -24.79 -5.77
C ALA A 25 -15.61 -25.31 -5.52
N MET A 26 -16.14 -25.98 -6.55
CA MET A 26 -17.38 -26.79 -6.61
C MET A 26 -18.71 -26.02 -6.42
N VAL A 27 -19.23 -25.52 -7.55
CA VAL A 27 -20.64 -25.25 -7.90
C VAL A 27 -21.57 -24.85 -6.74
N SER A 28 -21.85 -23.55 -6.60
CA SER A 28 -23.17 -22.98 -6.92
C SER A 28 -23.12 -21.46 -6.76
N ASP A 29 -23.44 -20.77 -7.85
CA ASP A 29 -23.96 -19.40 -7.98
C ASP A 29 -23.16 -18.24 -7.39
N ASP A 30 -22.90 -17.23 -8.22
CA ASP A 30 -22.61 -15.86 -7.81
C ASP A 30 -23.71 -15.36 -6.86
N VAL A 31 -23.66 -15.71 -5.57
CA VAL A 31 -24.67 -15.25 -4.61
C VAL A 31 -24.39 -13.78 -4.34
N PRO A 32 -25.29 -12.87 -4.74
CA PRO A 32 -25.10 -11.46 -4.48
C PRO A 32 -25.38 -11.21 -3.00
N ILE A 33 -24.45 -10.54 -2.33
CA ILE A 33 -24.63 -10.04 -0.97
C ILE A 33 -25.10 -8.59 -1.06
N MET A 34 -26.21 -8.30 -0.41
CA MET A 34 -26.74 -6.95 -0.36
C MET A 34 -25.94 -6.10 0.62
N GLN A 35 -25.67 -4.86 0.21
CA GLN A 35 -25.17 -3.81 1.08
C GLN A 35 -26.31 -2.85 1.47
N ASP A 36 -26.19 -2.15 2.59
CA ASP A 36 -27.07 -1.03 2.92
C ASP A 36 -26.44 0.33 2.55
N ALA A 37 -27.18 1.43 2.74
CA ALA A 37 -26.71 2.77 2.42
C ALA A 37 -25.53 3.23 3.32
N GLU A 38 -25.34 2.57 4.46
CA GLU A 38 -24.26 2.83 5.41
C GLU A 38 -23.04 1.92 5.17
N GLY A 39 -23.05 1.14 4.08
CA GLY A 39 -21.94 0.28 3.67
C GLY A 39 -21.87 -1.07 4.40
N ARG A 40 -22.90 -1.46 5.16
CA ARG A 40 -22.98 -2.75 5.88
C ARG A 40 -23.49 -3.86 4.98
N TYR A 41 -23.06 -5.09 5.21
CA TYR A 41 -23.39 -6.24 4.38
C TYR A 41 -24.41 -7.16 5.06
N ARG A 42 -25.32 -7.74 4.27
CA ARG A 42 -26.38 -8.62 4.77
C ARG A 42 -25.83 -10.00 5.12
N LEU A 43 -25.78 -10.29 6.41
CA LEU A 43 -25.18 -11.51 6.95
C LEU A 43 -25.97 -12.79 6.57
N ASN A 44 -27.28 -12.65 6.32
CA ASN A 44 -28.11 -13.75 5.82
C ASN A 44 -27.75 -14.18 4.39
N ASP A 45 -27.24 -13.26 3.57
CA ASP A 45 -26.80 -13.55 2.20
C ASP A 45 -25.43 -14.23 2.23
N VAL A 46 -24.51 -13.78 3.10
CA VAL A 46 -23.22 -14.46 3.38
C VAL A 46 -23.45 -15.92 3.79
N LYS A 47 -24.39 -16.15 4.73
CA LYS A 47 -24.81 -17.50 5.13
C LYS A 47 -25.35 -18.31 3.95
N THR A 48 -26.06 -17.66 3.02
CA THR A 48 -26.61 -18.31 1.84
C THR A 48 -25.53 -18.66 0.82
N ALA A 49 -24.53 -17.79 0.65
CA ALA A 49 -23.34 -18.04 -0.17
C ALA A 49 -22.50 -19.22 0.34
N ALA A 50 -22.50 -19.46 1.66
CA ALA A 50 -21.79 -20.59 2.27
C ALA A 50 -22.45 -21.98 2.07
N LYS A 51 -23.63 -22.06 1.43
CA LYS A 51 -24.48 -23.28 1.37
C LYS A 51 -23.93 -24.52 0.63
N PRO A 52 -22.88 -24.52 -0.22
CA PRO A 52 -22.32 -25.81 -0.68
C PRO A 52 -21.61 -26.60 0.44
N HIS A 53 -21.27 -25.97 1.58
CA HIS A 53 -20.78 -26.67 2.77
C HIS A 53 -21.94 -26.94 3.74
N LYS A 54 -22.20 -28.23 4.03
CA LYS A 54 -23.28 -28.74 4.90
C LYS A 54 -23.66 -27.77 6.03
N SER A 55 -24.88 -27.25 5.97
CA SER A 55 -25.52 -26.48 7.03
C SER A 55 -25.54 -27.27 8.34
N GLN A 56 -24.55 -27.07 9.21
CA GLN A 56 -24.74 -27.35 10.63
C GLN A 56 -25.67 -26.27 11.20
N ARG A 57 -26.67 -26.67 12.01
CA ARG A 57 -27.54 -25.76 12.78
C ARG A 57 -26.75 -24.76 13.66
N THR A 58 -25.45 -24.96 13.82
CA THR A 58 -24.51 -24.16 14.62
C THR A 58 -24.15 -22.79 14.02
N ASN A 59 -24.42 -22.56 12.73
CA ASN A 59 -24.04 -21.32 12.02
C ASN A 59 -25.22 -20.37 11.73
N SER A 60 -26.26 -20.40 12.56
CA SER A 60 -27.33 -19.40 12.48
C SER A 60 -26.78 -17.99 12.76
N VAL A 61 -27.18 -17.01 11.94
CA VAL A 61 -26.85 -15.59 12.13
C VAL A 61 -27.24 -15.09 13.53
N SER A 62 -28.41 -15.50 14.01
CA SER A 62 -28.88 -15.18 15.36
C SER A 62 -28.02 -15.79 16.46
N THR A 63 -27.50 -17.00 16.26
CA THR A 63 -26.63 -17.68 17.23
C THR A 63 -25.25 -17.04 17.25
N TYR A 64 -24.70 -16.70 16.08
CA TYR A 64 -23.43 -15.99 15.94
C TYR A 64 -23.44 -14.67 16.70
N LEU A 65 -24.44 -13.83 16.46
CA LEU A 65 -24.54 -12.52 17.12
C LEU A 65 -24.73 -12.64 18.64
N ARG A 66 -25.25 -13.75 19.15
CA ARG A 66 -25.39 -13.99 20.60
C ARG A 66 -24.11 -14.48 21.29
N ARG A 67 -23.05 -14.85 20.55
CA ARG A 67 -21.81 -15.34 21.16
C ARG A 67 -21.13 -14.23 21.97
N LYS A 68 -20.62 -14.57 23.16
CA LYS A 68 -19.90 -13.61 24.02
C LYS A 68 -18.71 -12.98 23.31
N ALA A 69 -17.99 -13.74 22.49
CA ALA A 69 -16.86 -13.24 21.69
C ALA A 69 -17.31 -12.18 20.68
N THR A 70 -18.37 -12.46 19.91
CA THR A 70 -18.94 -11.53 18.93
C THR A 70 -19.47 -10.26 19.58
N GLN A 71 -20.13 -10.37 20.74
CA GLN A 71 -20.57 -9.19 21.50
C GLN A 71 -19.42 -8.31 21.98
N LYS A 72 -18.29 -8.92 22.39
CA LYS A 72 -17.07 -8.17 22.72
C LYS A 72 -16.49 -7.47 21.49
N LEU A 73 -16.49 -8.14 20.33
CA LEU A 73 -16.03 -7.55 19.08
C LEU A 73 -16.90 -6.35 18.65
N ILE A 74 -18.23 -6.50 18.69
CA ILE A 74 -19.17 -5.39 18.42
C ILE A 74 -18.88 -4.20 19.35
N THR A 75 -18.66 -4.46 20.65
CA THR A 75 -18.35 -3.43 21.63
C THR A 75 -17.01 -2.75 21.32
N ALA A 76 -15.99 -3.52 20.95
CA ALA A 76 -14.68 -2.99 20.57
C ALA A 76 -14.77 -2.09 19.33
N ILE A 77 -15.51 -2.51 18.29
CA ILE A 77 -15.71 -1.72 17.07
C ILE A 77 -16.42 -0.40 17.38
N ARG A 78 -17.49 -0.43 18.20
CA ARG A 78 -18.21 0.78 18.63
C ARG A 78 -17.32 1.77 19.38
N ASN A 79 -16.39 1.27 20.17
CA ASN A 79 -15.51 2.11 20.99
C ASN A 79 -14.32 2.69 20.21
N GLN A 80 -13.94 2.07 19.08
CA GLN A 80 -12.83 2.53 18.26
C GLN A 80 -13.16 3.78 17.45
N ASP A 81 -14.38 3.85 16.91
CA ASP A 81 -14.79 4.97 16.07
C ASP A 81 -16.26 5.31 16.28
N THR A 82 -16.49 6.37 17.04
CA THR A 82 -17.85 6.89 17.34
C THR A 82 -18.45 7.65 16.15
N THR A 83 -17.66 7.93 15.11
CA THR A 83 -18.13 8.62 13.90
C THR A 83 -18.72 7.66 12.87
N MET A 84 -18.45 6.35 13.01
CA MET A 84 -18.98 5.32 12.11
C MET A 84 -20.41 4.90 12.45
N PRO A 85 -21.20 4.50 11.44
CA PRO A 85 -22.53 3.92 11.65
C PRO A 85 -22.47 2.66 12.52
N ASP A 86 -23.56 2.38 13.25
CA ASP A 86 -23.62 1.24 14.18
C ASP A 86 -23.23 -0.07 13.46
N PRO A 87 -22.27 -0.86 13.99
CA PRO A 87 -21.74 -2.05 13.31
C PRO A 87 -22.78 -3.13 12.99
N THR A 88 -23.97 -3.09 13.59
CA THR A 88 -25.05 -4.03 13.31
C THR A 88 -26.42 -3.36 13.23
N THR A 89 -27.21 -3.66 12.22
CA THR A 89 -28.63 -3.26 12.14
C THR A 89 -29.49 -4.43 11.67
N THR A 90 -30.75 -4.45 12.08
CA THR A 90 -31.72 -5.46 11.62
C THR A 90 -32.96 -4.75 11.10
N PHE A 91 -33.37 -5.12 9.88
CA PHE A 91 -34.60 -4.66 9.27
C PHE A 91 -35.61 -5.81 9.21
N ASP A 92 -36.83 -5.53 9.64
CA ASP A 92 -37.93 -6.50 9.57
C ASP A 92 -38.66 -6.41 8.22
N GLY A 93 -39.25 -7.52 7.76
CA GLY A 93 -40.10 -7.57 6.56
C GLY A 93 -39.46 -8.18 5.30
N TRP A 94 -40.14 -8.02 4.16
CA TRP A 94 -39.75 -8.63 2.88
C TRP A 94 -38.51 -7.94 2.30
N GLY A 95 -37.39 -8.66 2.22
CA GLY A 95 -36.07 -8.09 1.92
C GLY A 95 -35.31 -7.59 3.15
N GLY A 96 -35.89 -7.69 4.35
CA GLY A 96 -35.24 -7.40 5.62
C GLY A 96 -34.22 -8.46 6.04
N GLY A 97 -33.36 -8.15 7.00
CA GLY A 97 -32.32 -9.04 7.49
C GLY A 97 -31.35 -8.33 8.40
N THR A 98 -30.36 -9.06 8.92
CA THR A 98 -29.30 -8.48 9.74
C THR A 98 -28.13 -8.04 8.86
N PHE A 99 -27.81 -6.76 8.93
CA PHE A 99 -26.70 -6.11 8.23
C PHE A 99 -25.59 -5.83 9.24
N VAL A 100 -24.35 -6.11 8.84
CA VAL A 100 -23.18 -5.98 9.70
C VAL A 100 -22.00 -5.35 8.96
N CYS A 101 -21.11 -4.68 9.69
CA CYS A 101 -19.88 -4.12 9.12
C CYS A 101 -18.92 -5.21 8.60
N LYS A 102 -17.96 -4.81 7.75
CA LYS A 102 -17.02 -5.73 7.08
C LYS A 102 -16.26 -6.63 8.05
N GLU A 103 -15.89 -6.13 9.22
CA GLU A 103 -15.15 -6.87 10.25
C GLU A 103 -15.96 -8.05 10.78
N LEU A 104 -17.27 -7.85 10.99
CA LEU A 104 -18.18 -8.90 11.43
C LEU A 104 -18.51 -9.89 10.31
N VAL A 105 -18.51 -9.46 9.05
CA VAL A 105 -18.62 -10.38 7.90
C VAL A 105 -17.41 -11.31 7.86
N LEU A 106 -16.21 -10.76 8.02
CA LEU A 106 -14.95 -11.51 8.02
C LEU A 106 -14.86 -12.48 9.20
N ASP A 107 -15.22 -12.03 10.41
CA ASP A 107 -15.27 -12.90 11.60
C ASP A 107 -16.30 -14.05 11.43
N TYR A 108 -17.47 -13.77 10.85
CA TYR A 108 -18.46 -14.80 10.54
C TYR A 108 -17.95 -15.80 9.49
N ALA A 109 -17.28 -15.32 8.44
CA ALA A 109 -16.75 -16.16 7.38
C ALA A 109 -15.61 -17.07 7.87
N TRP A 110 -14.72 -16.55 8.72
CA TRP A 110 -13.68 -17.33 9.41
C TRP A 110 -14.29 -18.46 10.25
N GLY A 111 -15.41 -18.19 10.91
CA GLY A 111 -16.16 -19.19 11.67
C GLY A 111 -16.82 -20.29 10.83
N ILE A 112 -16.79 -20.19 9.49
CA ILE A 112 -17.32 -21.20 8.57
C ILE A 112 -16.19 -22.06 7.99
N SER A 113 -15.23 -21.45 7.29
CA SER A 113 -14.02 -22.12 6.80
C SER A 113 -12.97 -21.10 6.34
N GLN A 114 -11.70 -21.51 6.36
CA GLN A 114 -10.59 -20.69 5.88
C GLN A 114 -10.75 -20.31 4.40
N ALA A 115 -11.13 -21.26 3.55
CA ALA A 115 -11.32 -21.03 2.12
C ALA A 115 -12.46 -20.03 1.83
N PHE A 116 -13.54 -20.08 2.62
CA PHE A 116 -14.65 -19.13 2.50
C PHE A 116 -14.24 -17.73 2.97
N PHE A 117 -13.47 -17.62 4.06
CA PHE A 117 -12.91 -16.35 4.52
C PHE A 117 -12.06 -15.67 3.46
N GLU A 118 -11.15 -16.40 2.81
CA GLU A 118 -10.28 -15.86 1.76
C GLU A 118 -11.07 -15.36 0.55
N ALA A 119 -12.10 -16.11 0.13
CA ALA A 119 -12.98 -15.71 -0.96
C ALA A 119 -13.75 -14.41 -0.64
N VAL A 120 -14.30 -14.31 0.58
CA VAL A 120 -14.99 -13.12 1.06
C VAL A 120 -14.04 -11.93 1.16
N GLN A 121 -12.83 -12.15 1.68
CA GLN A 121 -11.83 -11.09 1.82
C GLN A 121 -11.36 -10.56 0.45
N LEU A 122 -11.21 -11.43 -0.55
CA LEU A 122 -10.85 -11.04 -1.90
C LEU A 122 -11.98 -10.23 -2.57
N ALA A 123 -13.23 -10.71 -2.48
CA ALA A 123 -14.38 -10.01 -3.06
C ALA A 123 -14.55 -8.59 -2.48
N LEU A 124 -14.40 -8.45 -1.16
CA LEU A 124 -14.48 -7.13 -0.50
C LEU A 124 -13.32 -6.20 -0.88
N LYS A 125 -12.13 -6.73 -1.23
CA LYS A 125 -11.00 -5.94 -1.72
C LYS A 125 -11.21 -5.43 -3.15
N GLU A 126 -11.77 -6.26 -4.03
CA GLU A 126 -12.10 -5.89 -5.40
C GLU A 126 -13.14 -4.75 -5.45
N GLU A 127 -14.13 -4.77 -4.55
CA GLU A 127 -15.11 -3.68 -4.44
C GLU A 127 -14.52 -2.34 -4.00
N GLN A 128 -13.54 -2.34 -3.09
CA GLN A 128 -12.88 -1.09 -2.69
C GLN A 128 -12.13 -0.44 -3.85
N GLN A 129 -11.55 -1.26 -4.74
CA GLN A 129 -10.88 -0.77 -5.94
C GLN A 129 -11.89 -0.27 -6.98
N ILE A 130 -13.02 -0.96 -7.17
CA ILE A 130 -14.09 -0.56 -8.10
C ILE A 130 -14.81 0.69 -7.61
N THR A 131 -15.05 0.85 -6.31
CA THR A 131 -15.65 2.07 -5.74
C THR A 131 -14.70 3.25 -5.80
N HIS A 132 -13.40 3.07 -5.56
CA HIS A 132 -12.38 4.12 -5.82
C HIS A 132 -12.31 4.47 -7.31
N PHE A 133 -12.35 3.48 -8.21
CA PHE A 133 -12.32 3.70 -9.67
C PHE A 133 -13.59 4.39 -10.18
N ASN A 134 -14.77 4.02 -9.67
CA ASN A 134 -16.06 4.59 -10.07
C ASN A 134 -16.35 5.94 -9.42
N SER A 135 -15.86 6.23 -8.22
CA SER A 135 -15.87 7.59 -7.65
C SER A 135 -14.95 8.52 -8.46
N THR A 136 -13.74 8.04 -8.82
CA THR A 136 -12.85 8.75 -9.77
C THR A 136 -13.51 8.96 -11.14
N THR A 137 -14.30 7.99 -11.63
CA THR A 137 -14.96 8.06 -12.95
C THR A 137 -16.26 8.88 -12.95
N GLN A 138 -17.03 8.90 -11.86
CA GLN A 138 -18.21 9.76 -11.69
C GLN A 138 -17.81 11.22 -11.41
N GLU A 139 -16.74 11.46 -10.65
CA GLU A 139 -16.14 12.80 -10.54
C GLU A 139 -15.65 13.30 -11.91
N GLN A 140 -15.05 12.43 -12.73
CA GLN A 140 -14.65 12.77 -14.10
C GLN A 140 -15.81 12.97 -15.10
N LYS A 141 -16.96 12.31 -14.91
CA LYS A 141 -18.15 12.50 -15.77
C LYS A 141 -19.00 13.70 -15.37
N ASN A 142 -19.16 13.98 -14.07
CA ASN A 142 -19.88 15.17 -13.61
C ASN A 142 -19.08 16.47 -13.84
N MET A 143 -17.75 16.41 -13.99
CA MET A 143 -16.92 17.55 -14.42
C MET A 143 -17.09 17.97 -15.89
N LYS A 144 -17.83 17.24 -16.72
CA LYS A 144 -18.05 17.61 -18.14
C LYS A 144 -19.30 18.46 -18.38
N GLN A 145 -20.11 18.73 -17.36
CA GLN A 145 -21.32 19.54 -17.48
C GLN A 145 -21.51 20.51 -16.30
N GLU A 146 -20.44 21.12 -15.81
CA GLU A 146 -20.52 22.45 -15.17
C GLU A 146 -19.10 22.92 -14.91
N ASN A 147 -18.80 24.13 -15.39
CA ASN A 147 -17.76 25.08 -14.96
C ASN A 147 -16.96 25.68 -16.12
N THR A 148 -17.59 26.67 -16.78
CA THR A 148 -16.94 27.97 -16.86
C THR A 148 -16.60 28.45 -15.45
N SER A 149 -15.41 29.03 -15.30
CA SER A 149 -14.86 29.74 -14.15
C SER A 149 -14.39 28.91 -12.94
N THR A 150 -13.05 28.84 -12.85
CA THR A 150 -12.21 28.82 -11.63
C THR A 150 -12.35 27.62 -10.69
N GLN A 151 -11.45 26.64 -10.82
CA GLN A 151 -11.21 25.61 -9.80
C GLN A 151 -9.77 25.64 -9.32
N ASN A 152 -9.65 25.77 -8.00
CA ASN A 152 -8.45 25.62 -7.20
C ASN A 152 -8.22 24.10 -7.04
N THR A 153 -7.20 23.54 -7.69
CA THR A 153 -6.85 22.12 -7.55
C THR A 153 -5.99 21.91 -6.30
N ASN A 154 -6.13 20.74 -5.65
CA ASN A 154 -5.27 20.28 -4.57
C ASN A 154 -3.79 20.23 -5.00
N GLY A 155 -3.09 21.36 -4.95
CA GLY A 155 -1.63 21.50 -4.98
C GLY A 155 -0.87 20.80 -6.12
N LEU A 156 -1.54 20.30 -7.16
CA LEU A 156 -0.94 19.50 -8.24
C LEU A 156 -1.23 20.16 -9.58
N ILE A 157 -0.18 20.28 -10.39
CA ILE A 157 -0.22 20.87 -11.74
C ILE A 157 -0.88 19.85 -12.68
N PRO A 158 -1.88 20.27 -13.50
CA PRO A 158 -2.51 19.38 -14.46
C PRO A 158 -1.52 18.93 -15.55
N VAL A 159 -1.51 17.63 -15.82
CA VAL A 159 -0.70 16.99 -16.86
C VAL A 159 -1.62 16.40 -17.91
N PHE A 160 -1.25 16.50 -19.19
CA PHE A 160 -1.98 15.92 -20.31
C PHE A 160 -1.01 15.23 -21.27
N SER A 161 -1.50 14.26 -22.04
CA SER A 161 -0.68 13.57 -23.04
C SER A 161 -0.72 14.33 -24.38
N GLY A 162 0.44 14.53 -25.00
CA GLY A 162 0.56 15.08 -26.35
C GLY A 162 1.62 14.37 -27.17
N THR A 163 1.81 14.81 -28.41
CA THR A 163 2.81 14.21 -29.32
C THR A 163 3.93 15.21 -29.59
N MET A 164 5.16 14.82 -29.27
CA MET A 164 6.39 15.55 -29.59
C MET A 164 7.31 14.62 -30.39
N HIS A 165 7.78 15.09 -31.56
CA HIS A 165 8.57 14.28 -32.52
C HIS A 165 8.02 12.86 -32.80
N GLY A 166 6.70 12.69 -32.81
CA GLY A 166 6.04 11.40 -33.08
C GLY A 166 5.96 10.44 -31.88
N GLN A 167 6.45 10.84 -30.70
CA GLN A 167 6.31 10.09 -29.46
C GLN A 167 5.21 10.67 -28.57
N VAL A 168 4.48 9.81 -27.86
CA VAL A 168 3.48 10.24 -26.86
C VAL A 168 4.22 10.62 -25.59
N VAL A 169 4.21 11.90 -25.25
CA VAL A 169 4.90 12.48 -24.08
C VAL A 169 3.88 13.16 -23.17
N GLN A 170 4.14 13.11 -21.86
CA GLN A 170 3.35 13.85 -20.87
C GLN A 170 3.81 15.32 -20.85
N LEU A 171 2.86 16.23 -21.02
CA LEU A 171 3.05 17.66 -21.10
C LEU A 171 2.31 18.36 -19.97
N CYS A 172 2.81 19.53 -19.56
CA CYS A 172 2.12 20.43 -18.65
C CYS A 172 2.10 21.86 -19.19
N ASN A 173 1.10 22.64 -18.79
CA ASN A 173 1.04 24.05 -19.15
C ASN A 173 2.06 24.86 -18.34
N ALA A 174 2.92 25.61 -19.02
CA ALA A 174 3.95 26.43 -18.36
C ALA A 174 3.37 27.52 -17.45
N ARG A 175 2.16 28.02 -17.73
CA ARG A 175 1.50 29.03 -16.89
C ARG A 175 1.03 28.46 -15.57
N ASP A 176 0.53 27.23 -15.59
CA ASP A 176 0.09 26.54 -14.39
C ASP A 176 1.31 26.23 -13.50
N LEU A 177 2.43 25.82 -14.11
CA LEU A 177 3.71 25.68 -13.43
C LEU A 177 4.20 27.00 -12.82
N HIS A 178 4.13 28.10 -13.58
CA HIS A 178 4.52 29.43 -13.10
C HIS A 178 3.69 29.89 -11.89
N ALA A 179 2.37 29.69 -11.96
CA ALA A 179 1.44 30.03 -10.88
C ALA A 179 1.70 29.16 -9.64
N PHE A 180 1.91 27.85 -9.83
CA PHE A 180 2.22 26.93 -8.75
C PHE A 180 3.53 27.29 -8.04
N LEU A 181 4.57 27.64 -8.80
CA LEU A 181 5.86 28.06 -8.25
C LEU A 181 5.82 29.47 -7.62
N GLN A 182 4.72 30.22 -7.79
CA GLN A 182 4.56 31.58 -7.26
C GLN A 182 5.74 32.50 -7.62
N VAL A 183 6.19 32.43 -8.87
CA VAL A 183 7.31 33.25 -9.34
C VAL A 183 6.84 34.70 -9.51
N GLY A 184 7.56 35.65 -8.92
CA GLY A 184 7.19 37.08 -8.95
C GLY A 184 7.47 37.79 -10.29
N LYS A 185 8.11 37.13 -11.26
CA LYS A 185 8.43 37.69 -12.57
C LYS A 185 7.28 37.46 -13.55
N ASP A 186 7.07 38.36 -14.50
CA ASP A 186 6.04 38.15 -15.54
C ASP A 186 6.31 36.89 -16.37
N PHE A 187 5.28 36.06 -16.56
CA PHE A 187 5.35 34.76 -17.25
C PHE A 187 6.12 34.83 -18.57
N SER A 188 5.81 35.80 -19.44
CA SER A 188 6.41 35.91 -20.78
C SER A 188 7.92 36.12 -20.73
N ASN A 189 8.41 36.88 -19.73
CA ASN A 189 9.84 37.10 -19.54
C ASN A 189 10.47 35.93 -18.82
N TRP A 190 9.77 35.36 -17.82
CA TRP A 190 10.24 34.21 -17.07
C TRP A 190 10.48 32.99 -17.97
N VAL A 191 9.50 32.61 -18.79
CA VAL A 191 9.60 31.40 -19.62
C VAL A 191 10.71 31.53 -20.67
N LYS A 192 10.84 32.70 -21.31
CA LYS A 192 11.90 32.99 -22.29
C LYS A 192 13.29 32.95 -21.65
N ASP A 193 13.42 33.52 -20.45
CA ASP A 193 14.69 33.50 -19.73
C ASP A 193 15.08 32.09 -19.29
N ARG A 194 14.12 31.27 -18.86
CA ARG A 194 14.37 29.87 -18.47
C ARG A 194 14.79 29.03 -19.67
N ILE A 195 14.07 29.13 -20.78
CA ILE A 195 14.43 28.48 -22.05
C ILE A 195 15.83 28.88 -22.49
N LYS A 196 16.13 30.18 -22.51
CA LYS A 196 17.44 30.67 -22.93
C LYS A 196 18.57 30.28 -21.99
N LYS A 197 18.34 30.29 -20.68
CA LYS A 197 19.37 30.03 -19.67
C LYS A 197 19.77 28.55 -19.61
N TYR A 198 18.81 27.63 -19.74
CA TYR A 198 19.07 26.19 -19.67
C TYR A 198 19.20 25.54 -21.05
N GLY A 199 18.95 26.28 -22.13
CA GLY A 199 19.16 25.80 -23.50
C GLY A 199 18.09 24.85 -24.00
N PHE A 200 16.85 24.98 -23.52
CA PHE A 200 15.74 24.13 -23.94
C PHE A 200 15.43 24.30 -25.43
N ILE A 201 15.09 23.19 -26.10
CA ILE A 201 14.86 23.11 -27.54
C ILE A 201 13.37 22.98 -27.84
N GLU A 202 12.86 23.78 -28.79
CA GLU A 202 11.48 23.67 -29.25
C GLU A 202 11.26 22.36 -30.02
N GLY A 203 10.23 21.61 -29.64
CA GLY A 203 9.89 20.30 -30.20
C GLY A 203 10.35 19.12 -29.34
N ASP A 204 11.42 19.27 -28.56
CA ASP A 204 11.92 18.26 -27.63
C ASP A 204 11.53 18.57 -26.18
N ASP A 205 11.82 19.80 -25.74
CA ASP A 205 11.64 20.23 -24.36
C ASP A 205 10.33 20.97 -24.15
N PHE A 206 9.89 21.73 -25.16
CA PHE A 206 8.67 22.51 -25.11
C PHE A 206 8.02 22.69 -26.49
N ALA A 207 6.70 22.88 -26.52
CA ALA A 207 5.94 23.23 -27.70
C ALA A 207 5.23 24.56 -27.48
N ILE A 208 5.24 25.41 -28.51
CA ILE A 208 4.52 26.67 -28.51
C ILE A 208 3.13 26.42 -29.10
N SER A 209 2.09 26.61 -28.29
CA SER A 209 0.71 26.72 -28.77
C SER A 209 0.40 28.19 -29.03
N CYS A 210 0.39 28.57 -30.30
CA CYS A 210 -0.18 29.84 -30.71
C CYS A 210 -1.69 29.65 -30.83
N SER A 211 -2.46 30.18 -29.89
CA SER A 211 -3.90 30.34 -30.10
C SER A 211 -4.10 31.54 -31.04
N PRO A 212 -4.61 31.34 -32.28
CA PRO A 212 -5.09 32.48 -33.05
C PRO A 212 -6.30 33.01 -32.28
N ASN A 213 -6.15 34.17 -31.65
CA ASN A 213 -7.34 34.92 -31.23
C ASN A 213 -8.20 35.07 -32.48
N LEU A 214 -9.45 34.60 -32.42
CA LEU A 214 -10.44 34.86 -33.46
C LEU A 214 -10.58 36.38 -33.60
N ALA A 215 -9.81 36.97 -34.50
CA ALA A 215 -10.23 38.14 -35.22
C ALA A 215 -11.36 37.67 -36.14
N SER A 216 -12.57 37.53 -35.59
CA SER A 216 -13.76 37.44 -36.40
C SER A 216 -13.85 38.74 -37.20
N SER A 217 -13.52 38.59 -38.48
CA SER A 217 -13.69 39.55 -39.56
C SER A 217 -15.16 40.00 -39.60
N ASN A 218 -15.52 41.10 -38.91
CA ASN A 218 -16.64 41.94 -39.35
C ASN A 218 -16.76 43.33 -38.70
N ASN A 219 -15.67 44.09 -38.55
CA ASN A 219 -15.80 45.53 -38.29
C ASN A 219 -14.80 46.32 -39.13
N GLN A 220 -15.19 46.58 -40.39
CA GLN A 220 -14.68 47.73 -41.13
C GLN A 220 -15.17 48.98 -40.40
N GLY A 221 -14.32 49.59 -39.55
CA GLY A 221 -14.72 50.84 -38.91
C GLY A 221 -13.95 51.34 -37.69
N LEU A 222 -12.84 50.75 -37.27
CA LEU A 222 -12.01 51.37 -36.22
C LEU A 222 -10.53 50.98 -36.33
N SER A 223 -9.79 51.78 -37.10
CA SER A 223 -8.38 51.54 -37.46
C SER A 223 -7.35 51.76 -36.36
N ASN A 224 -7.70 51.75 -35.07
CA ASN A 224 -6.74 52.07 -33.99
C ASN A 224 -6.90 51.29 -32.66
N LEU A 225 -7.51 50.09 -32.66
CA LEU A 225 -7.37 49.17 -31.53
C LEU A 225 -6.34 48.11 -31.89
N LYS A 226 -5.14 48.24 -31.30
CA LYS A 226 -4.03 47.28 -31.33
C LYS A 226 -4.58 45.84 -31.36
N ALA A 227 -4.40 45.19 -32.51
CA ALA A 227 -4.62 43.77 -32.67
C ALA A 227 -3.96 43.05 -31.48
N GLY A 228 -4.78 42.42 -30.64
CA GLY A 228 -4.36 41.81 -29.39
C GLY A 228 -3.20 40.85 -29.65
N ALA A 229 -2.04 41.15 -29.06
CA ALA A 229 -0.82 40.39 -29.24
C ALA A 229 -1.11 38.89 -29.13
N ASN A 230 -0.71 38.13 -30.14
CA ASN A 230 -0.83 36.67 -30.16
C ASN A 230 -0.28 36.12 -28.85
N ARG A 231 -1.17 35.59 -28.00
CA ARG A 231 -0.79 35.06 -26.70
C ARG A 231 -0.15 33.69 -26.96
N SER A 232 1.17 33.63 -26.88
CA SER A 232 1.89 32.35 -26.93
C SER A 232 1.71 31.63 -25.60
N ASP A 233 1.17 30.41 -25.67
CA ASP A 233 1.15 29.49 -24.55
C ASP A 233 2.22 28.40 -24.78
N TYR A 234 2.90 28.00 -23.71
CA TYR A 234 4.00 27.03 -23.77
C TYR A 234 3.56 25.76 -23.06
N HIS A 235 3.77 24.62 -23.72
CA HIS A 235 3.59 23.30 -23.15
C HIS A 235 4.97 22.68 -22.96
N LEU A 236 5.30 22.38 -21.71
CA LEU A 236 6.59 21.81 -21.33
C LEU A 236 6.45 20.30 -21.20
N THR A 237 7.49 19.56 -21.55
CA THR A 237 7.57 18.15 -21.14
C THR A 237 7.64 18.04 -19.62
N LEU A 238 7.19 16.91 -19.10
CA LEU A 238 7.15 16.70 -17.66
C LEU A 238 8.56 16.78 -17.04
N ASP A 239 9.59 16.31 -17.75
CA ASP A 239 10.98 16.35 -17.26
C ASP A 239 11.54 17.78 -17.25
N THR A 240 11.28 18.58 -18.28
CA THR A 240 11.70 20.00 -18.30
C THR A 240 10.97 20.82 -17.24
N ALA A 241 9.69 20.51 -16.97
CA ALA A 241 8.94 21.12 -15.89
C ALA A 241 9.52 20.78 -14.51
N LYS A 242 9.96 19.52 -14.30
CA LYS A 242 10.68 19.11 -13.07
C LYS A 242 11.98 19.89 -12.93
N GLU A 243 12.77 19.98 -14.01
CA GLU A 243 14.04 20.72 -14.00
C GLU A 243 13.83 22.18 -13.61
N ILE A 244 12.85 22.85 -14.23
CA ILE A 244 12.52 24.24 -13.89
C ILE A 244 12.10 24.35 -12.42
N ALA A 245 11.22 23.46 -11.93
CA ALA A 245 10.78 23.48 -10.53
C ALA A 245 11.93 23.25 -9.54
N MET A 246 12.89 22.37 -9.87
CA MET A 246 14.04 22.07 -9.01
C MET A 246 15.04 23.22 -8.93
N VAL A 247 15.18 24.02 -9.99
CA VAL A 247 16.15 25.11 -10.04
C VAL A 247 15.57 26.44 -9.53
N GLU A 248 14.25 26.56 -9.37
CA GLU A 248 13.68 27.74 -8.73
C GLU A 248 14.10 27.87 -7.25
N ASN A 249 14.62 29.05 -6.90
CA ASN A 249 15.05 29.37 -5.55
C ASN A 249 13.91 29.97 -4.72
N ASN A 250 12.80 29.23 -4.62
CA ASN A 250 11.60 29.59 -3.87
C ASN A 250 11.21 28.45 -2.90
N GLU A 251 10.21 28.71 -2.05
CA GLU A 251 9.71 27.70 -1.11
C GLU A 251 9.08 26.51 -1.85
N GLN A 252 8.36 26.76 -2.94
CA GLN A 252 7.73 25.72 -3.76
C GLN A 252 8.77 24.80 -4.43
N GLY A 253 9.87 25.35 -4.92
CA GLY A 253 11.01 24.60 -5.46
C GLY A 253 11.78 23.84 -4.39
N ARG A 254 11.80 24.33 -3.14
CA ARG A 254 12.31 23.56 -1.99
C ARG A 254 11.41 22.36 -1.67
N LEU A 255 10.10 22.55 -1.70
CA LEU A 255 9.12 21.47 -1.52
C LEU A 255 9.23 20.43 -2.64
N ALA A 256 9.31 20.88 -3.90
CA ALA A 256 9.50 20.01 -5.06
C ALA A 256 10.77 19.14 -4.92
N ARG A 257 11.91 19.74 -4.55
CA ARG A 257 13.16 18.99 -4.30
C ARG A 257 13.02 17.95 -3.18
N ARG A 258 12.39 18.31 -2.06
CA ARG A 258 12.15 17.35 -0.95
C ARG A 258 11.25 16.20 -1.40
N TYR A 259 10.18 16.51 -2.13
CA TYR A 259 9.27 15.51 -2.67
C TYR A 259 9.98 14.54 -3.61
N PHE A 260 10.78 15.03 -4.57
CA PHE A 260 11.51 14.15 -5.49
C PHE A 260 12.55 13.30 -4.77
N ILE A 261 13.29 13.85 -3.80
CA ILE A 261 14.22 13.07 -2.97
C ILE A 261 13.47 11.97 -2.18
N GLU A 262 12.27 12.25 -1.67
CA GLU A 262 11.46 11.24 -1.00
C GLU A 262 10.97 10.15 -1.96
N CYS A 263 10.56 10.53 -3.18
CA CYS A 263 10.21 9.57 -4.22
C CYS A 263 11.39 8.67 -4.59
N GLU A 264 12.60 9.22 -4.76
CA GLU A 264 13.81 8.44 -5.03
C GLU A 264 14.15 7.51 -3.87
N LYS A 265 14.02 7.95 -2.62
CA LYS A 265 14.22 7.10 -1.44
C LYS A 265 13.21 5.94 -1.42
N LYS A 266 11.94 6.21 -1.70
CA LYS A 266 10.88 5.19 -1.77
C LYS A 266 11.12 4.20 -2.91
N LEU A 267 11.50 4.68 -4.09
CA LEU A 267 11.88 3.82 -5.22
C LEU A 267 13.10 2.97 -4.88
N THR A 268 14.14 3.56 -4.28
CA THR A 268 15.33 2.81 -3.83
C THR A 268 14.99 1.74 -2.81
N GLN A 269 14.07 2.02 -1.88
CA GLN A 269 13.58 1.05 -0.89
C GLN A 269 12.71 -0.04 -1.53
N ALA A 270 11.89 0.29 -2.53
CA ALA A 270 11.02 -0.65 -3.23
C ALA A 270 11.77 -1.51 -4.26
N THR A 271 12.81 -0.96 -4.88
CA THR A 271 13.67 -1.64 -5.85
C THR A 271 14.90 -2.27 -5.19
N ALA A 272 15.04 -2.18 -3.87
CA ALA A 272 16.06 -2.93 -3.14
C ALA A 272 15.85 -4.43 -3.40
N PRO A 273 16.76 -5.11 -4.13
CA PRO A 273 16.79 -6.56 -4.10
C PRO A 273 17.06 -6.96 -2.64
N SER A 274 16.46 -8.05 -2.17
CA SER A 274 16.88 -8.67 -0.92
C SER A 274 18.41 -8.82 -0.93
N LEU A 275 19.08 -7.97 -0.14
CA LEU A 275 20.53 -7.85 0.10
C LEU A 275 21.48 -8.42 -0.98
N PRO A 276 22.40 -7.58 -1.46
CA PRO A 276 23.78 -7.80 -1.05
C PRO A 276 24.34 -6.56 -0.35
N SER A 277 24.90 -6.82 0.84
CA SER A 277 25.73 -5.92 1.64
C SER A 277 26.80 -5.21 0.79
N PRO A 278 27.25 -4.00 1.17
CA PRO A 278 28.36 -3.34 0.48
C PRO A 278 29.61 -4.23 0.52
N GLN A 279 30.03 -4.72 -0.65
CA GLN A 279 31.33 -5.33 -0.84
C GLN A 279 32.41 -4.26 -0.57
N SER A 280 33.01 -4.30 0.61
CA SER A 280 34.20 -3.51 0.94
C SER A 280 35.12 -4.34 1.83
N GLU A 281 36.12 -4.98 1.19
CA GLU A 281 37.39 -5.52 1.70
C GLU A 281 37.45 -6.41 2.97
N ASN A 282 36.36 -6.60 3.72
CA ASN A 282 36.31 -7.27 5.02
C ASN A 282 35.22 -8.34 5.14
N ALA A 283 34.58 -8.69 4.01
CA ALA A 283 33.56 -9.72 3.92
C ALA A 283 34.21 -11.11 3.87
N LEU A 284 33.66 -12.05 4.65
CA LEU A 284 34.09 -13.44 4.59
C LEU A 284 33.71 -14.05 3.23
N PRO A 285 34.49 -15.01 2.71
CA PRO A 285 34.05 -15.85 1.60
C PRO A 285 32.70 -16.50 1.89
N TYR A 286 31.87 -16.63 0.85
CA TYR A 286 30.48 -17.07 0.95
C TYR A 286 30.32 -18.40 1.71
N ASP A 287 31.14 -19.39 1.40
CA ASP A 287 31.06 -20.72 2.04
C ASP A 287 31.39 -20.66 3.53
N ILE A 288 32.32 -19.79 3.92
CA ILE A 288 32.71 -19.58 5.32
C ILE A 288 31.62 -18.83 6.08
N GLU A 289 31.01 -17.82 5.45
CA GLU A 289 29.86 -17.09 6.02
C GLU A 289 28.69 -18.05 6.27
N LYS A 290 28.34 -18.88 5.28
CA LYS A 290 27.28 -19.90 5.41
C LYS A 290 27.60 -20.95 6.47
N ALA A 291 28.84 -21.37 6.59
CA ALA A 291 29.27 -22.26 7.67
C ALA A 291 29.10 -21.62 9.05
N CYS A 292 29.45 -20.33 9.21
CA CYS A 292 29.27 -19.60 10.47
C CYS A 292 27.78 -19.46 10.83
N ASP A 293 26.94 -19.14 9.87
CA ASP A 293 25.48 -19.04 10.03
C ASP A 293 24.87 -20.38 10.46
N PHE A 294 25.19 -21.45 9.73
CA PHE A 294 24.65 -22.78 10.00
C PHE A 294 25.08 -23.28 11.38
N ARG A 295 26.37 -23.15 11.72
CA ARG A 295 26.88 -23.63 13.01
C ARG A 295 26.33 -22.83 14.20
N SER A 296 26.29 -21.51 14.10
CA SER A 296 25.74 -20.64 15.16
C SER A 296 24.26 -20.93 15.41
N TRP A 297 23.48 -21.14 14.35
CA TRP A 297 22.08 -21.55 14.46
C TRP A 297 21.93 -22.92 15.12
N LYS A 298 22.68 -23.92 14.66
CA LYS A 298 22.61 -25.29 15.19
C LYS A 298 22.90 -25.33 16.70
N LEU A 299 23.98 -24.67 17.12
CA LEU A 299 24.42 -24.65 18.52
C LEU A 299 23.46 -23.87 19.43
N SER A 300 22.86 -22.79 18.91
CA SER A 300 21.81 -22.06 19.62
C SER A 300 20.56 -22.91 19.83
N ASN A 301 20.18 -23.68 18.82
CA ASN A 301 19.04 -24.58 18.90
C ASN A 301 19.31 -25.72 19.89
N GLU A 302 20.50 -26.33 19.87
CA GLU A 302 20.92 -27.32 20.88
C GLU A 302 20.84 -26.77 22.31
N TYR A 303 21.29 -25.53 22.53
CA TYR A 303 21.20 -24.87 23.85
C TYR A 303 19.75 -24.62 24.28
N HIS A 304 18.90 -24.16 23.36
CA HIS A 304 17.48 -23.96 23.62
C HIS A 304 16.79 -25.28 23.99
N GLN A 305 17.02 -26.35 23.21
CA GLN A 305 16.48 -27.67 23.49
C GLN A 305 16.94 -28.21 24.85
N HIS A 306 18.24 -28.10 25.16
CA HIS A 306 18.79 -28.53 26.45
C HIS A 306 18.18 -27.75 27.63
N THR A 307 17.98 -26.44 27.46
CA THR A 307 17.39 -25.59 28.48
C THR A 307 15.90 -25.90 28.67
N MET A 308 15.16 -26.19 27.61
CA MET A 308 13.76 -26.65 27.71
C MET A 308 13.65 -28.00 28.39
N LEU A 309 14.56 -28.94 28.10
CA LEU A 309 14.62 -30.23 28.80
C LEU A 309 14.92 -30.06 30.30
N LEU A 310 15.84 -29.16 30.68
CA LEU A 310 16.19 -28.90 32.08
C LEU A 310 15.05 -28.22 32.85
N ILE A 311 14.31 -27.32 32.21
CA ILE A 311 13.18 -26.62 32.84
C ILE A 311 11.96 -27.56 32.97
N GLY A 312 11.80 -28.52 32.05
CA GLY A 312 10.78 -29.58 32.14
C GLY A 312 9.36 -29.03 32.37
N ASP A 313 8.57 -29.71 33.20
CA ASP A 313 7.19 -29.33 33.53
C ASP A 313 7.09 -28.03 34.36
N ALA A 314 8.21 -27.44 34.79
CA ALA A 314 8.23 -26.20 35.56
C ALA A 314 8.20 -24.93 34.68
N ALA A 315 8.22 -25.07 33.35
CA ALA A 315 8.16 -23.94 32.41
C ALA A 315 6.81 -23.21 32.48
N ARG A 316 6.82 -21.91 32.76
CA ARG A 316 5.63 -21.06 32.66
C ARG A 316 5.41 -20.65 31.20
N GLN A 317 4.18 -20.24 30.89
CA GLN A 317 3.76 -19.85 29.54
C GLN A 317 4.57 -18.69 28.91
N ASN A 318 5.17 -17.82 29.73
CA ASN A 318 6.05 -16.74 29.26
C ASN A 318 7.53 -17.16 29.15
N ASP A 319 7.93 -18.27 29.77
CA ASP A 319 9.33 -18.69 29.78
C ASP A 319 9.76 -19.14 28.38
N GLU A 320 8.86 -19.73 27.58
CA GLU A 320 9.13 -20.11 26.19
C GLU A 320 9.53 -18.91 25.32
N GLN A 321 8.83 -17.77 25.48
CA GLN A 321 9.16 -16.55 24.76
C GLN A 321 10.54 -16.02 25.17
N VAL A 322 10.81 -15.95 26.47
CA VAL A 322 12.12 -15.49 26.99
C VAL A 322 13.25 -16.44 26.55
N MET A 323 12.98 -17.74 26.45
CA MET A 323 13.94 -18.74 25.96
C MET A 323 14.19 -18.63 24.44
N SER A 324 13.18 -18.23 23.67
CA SER A 324 13.32 -17.93 22.24
C SER A 324 14.17 -16.66 22.01
N GLU A 325 13.89 -15.60 22.77
CA GLU A 325 14.64 -14.33 22.70
C GLU A 325 16.11 -14.51 23.12
N SER A 326 16.36 -15.28 24.19
CA SER A 326 17.72 -15.59 24.61
C SER A 326 18.46 -16.50 23.63
N SER A 327 17.79 -17.46 22.98
CA SER A 327 18.37 -18.24 21.88
C SER A 327 18.81 -17.32 20.73
N PHE A 328 17.99 -16.35 20.33
CA PHE A 328 18.39 -15.38 19.29
C PHE A 328 19.67 -14.62 19.64
N LEU A 329 19.80 -14.15 20.89
CA LEU A 329 21.00 -13.46 21.37
C LEU A 329 22.23 -14.40 21.41
N ILE A 330 22.04 -15.66 21.77
CA ILE A 330 23.09 -16.69 21.78
C ILE A 330 23.58 -16.94 20.35
N LYS A 331 22.68 -17.15 19.38
CA LYS A 331 23.03 -17.29 17.96
C LYS A 331 23.90 -16.13 17.49
N ARG A 332 23.50 -14.88 17.77
CA ARG A 332 24.24 -13.69 17.36
C ARG A 332 25.66 -13.66 17.93
N ARG A 333 25.82 -13.91 19.24
CA ARG A 333 27.15 -13.94 19.89
C ARG A 333 28.04 -15.06 19.36
N LEU A 334 27.45 -16.23 19.09
CA LEU A 334 28.16 -17.37 18.50
C LEU A 334 28.64 -17.04 17.09
N TYR A 335 27.79 -16.41 16.28
CA TYR A 335 28.14 -15.96 14.94
C TYR A 335 29.32 -14.99 14.96
N GLU A 336 29.26 -13.94 15.78
CA GLU A 336 30.34 -12.94 15.91
C GLU A 336 31.69 -13.61 16.30
N ARG A 337 31.64 -14.63 17.17
CA ARG A 337 32.82 -15.39 17.58
C ARG A 337 33.37 -16.28 16.46
N LEU A 338 32.51 -16.99 15.74
CA LEU A 338 32.90 -17.83 14.60
C LEU A 338 33.50 -17.00 13.47
N VAL A 339 32.92 -15.82 13.18
CA VAL A 339 33.46 -14.86 12.21
C VAL A 339 34.86 -14.40 12.62
N THR A 340 35.08 -14.11 13.90
CA THR A 340 36.40 -13.70 14.40
C THR A 340 37.43 -14.83 14.23
N LEU A 341 37.05 -16.07 14.52
CA LEU A 341 37.91 -17.25 14.30
C LEU A 341 38.22 -17.47 12.82
N ALA A 342 37.21 -17.38 11.96
CA ALA A 342 37.36 -17.54 10.52
C ALA A 342 38.31 -16.47 9.93
N LYS A 343 38.13 -15.19 10.31
CA LYS A 343 39.03 -14.10 9.90
C LYS A 343 40.46 -14.32 10.36
N ALA A 344 40.66 -14.84 11.58
CA ALA A 344 42.00 -15.16 12.09
C ALA A 344 42.68 -16.28 11.29
N GLN A 345 41.94 -17.25 10.76
CA GLN A 345 42.48 -18.31 9.89
C GLN A 345 42.71 -17.82 8.46
N LEU A 346 41.84 -16.94 7.95
CA LEU A 346 42.02 -16.30 6.65
C LEU A 346 43.31 -15.46 6.62
N GLY A 347 43.61 -14.74 7.71
CA GLY A 347 44.87 -14.01 7.88
C GLY A 347 46.12 -14.91 7.89
N LYS A 348 45.97 -16.19 8.20
CA LYS A 348 47.04 -17.21 8.14
C LYS A 348 47.17 -17.88 6.76
N LYS A 349 46.34 -17.49 5.78
CA LYS A 349 46.27 -18.09 4.44
C LYS A 349 45.92 -19.59 4.45
N SER A 350 45.14 -20.03 5.43
CA SER A 350 44.59 -21.40 5.46
C SER A 350 43.61 -21.60 4.29
N PRO A 351 43.52 -22.81 3.70
CA PRO A 351 42.57 -23.08 2.62
C PRO A 351 41.14 -22.96 3.12
N GLU A 352 40.24 -22.41 2.30
CA GLU A 352 38.85 -22.12 2.67
C GLU A 352 38.10 -23.36 3.17
N SER A 353 38.33 -24.53 2.56
CA SER A 353 37.76 -25.81 3.00
C SER A 353 38.14 -26.21 4.42
N SER A 354 39.40 -25.95 4.82
CA SER A 354 39.85 -26.22 6.19
C SER A 354 39.23 -25.24 7.19
N ILE A 355 38.98 -24.00 6.77
CA ILE A 355 38.31 -22.99 7.60
C ILE A 355 36.83 -23.37 7.79
N THR A 356 36.14 -23.80 6.73
CA THR A 356 34.75 -24.27 6.84
C THR A 356 34.63 -25.48 7.75
N ASP A 357 35.52 -26.47 7.64
CA ASP A 357 35.53 -27.66 8.50
C ASP A 357 35.80 -27.31 9.96
N LEU A 358 36.75 -26.38 10.21
CA LEU A 358 37.03 -25.86 11.54
C LEU A 358 35.80 -25.15 12.14
N VAL A 359 35.13 -24.30 11.35
CA VAL A 359 33.93 -23.58 11.79
C VAL A 359 32.79 -24.55 12.11
N LEU A 360 32.54 -25.53 11.24
CA LEU A 360 31.47 -26.52 11.42
C LEU A 360 31.71 -27.46 12.61
N SER A 361 32.98 -27.77 12.91
CA SER A 361 33.36 -28.60 14.05
C SER A 361 33.52 -27.83 15.37
N TRP A 362 33.58 -26.50 15.33
CA TRP A 362 33.81 -25.68 16.52
C TRP A 362 32.73 -25.88 17.59
N GLN A 363 33.14 -25.99 18.85
CA GLN A 363 32.25 -26.02 20.02
C GLN A 363 32.80 -25.13 21.16
N PRO A 364 31.92 -24.54 21.99
CA PRO A 364 32.34 -23.86 23.20
C PRO A 364 32.90 -24.87 24.21
N GLN A 365 34.01 -24.53 24.86
CA GLN A 365 34.63 -25.40 25.88
C GLN A 365 33.67 -25.77 27.02
N ALA A 366 32.71 -24.90 27.35
CA ALA A 366 31.68 -25.18 28.36
C ALA A 366 30.70 -26.32 27.98
N LEU A 367 30.59 -26.66 26.69
CA LEU A 367 29.76 -27.76 26.18
C LEU A 367 30.55 -29.05 25.94
N GLN A 368 31.89 -29.02 25.96
CA GLN A 368 32.72 -30.22 25.83
C GLN A 368 32.70 -31.10 27.09
N SER A 369 32.32 -30.54 28.25
CA SER A 369 32.19 -31.27 29.52
C SER A 369 30.76 -31.77 29.80
N LEU A 370 29.79 -31.40 28.97
CA LEU A 370 28.42 -31.91 29.06
C LEU A 370 28.33 -33.13 28.16
N ASP A 371 28.67 -34.28 28.72
CA ASP A 371 28.56 -35.57 28.03
C ASP A 371 27.08 -35.88 27.78
N VAL A 372 26.60 -35.57 26.57
CA VAL A 372 25.22 -35.81 26.12
C VAL A 372 24.93 -37.32 25.97
N SER A 373 25.96 -38.17 26.06
CA SER A 373 25.81 -39.64 26.09
C SER A 373 25.14 -40.15 27.36
N ALA A 374 25.11 -39.35 28.44
CA ALA A 374 24.57 -39.76 29.74
C ALA A 374 23.05 -39.53 29.90
N LEU A 375 22.36 -39.08 28.85
CA LEU A 375 20.93 -38.72 28.87
C LEU A 375 20.05 -39.57 27.93
N HIS A 376 20.46 -40.81 27.62
CA HIS A 376 19.59 -41.83 27.01
C HIS A 376 19.17 -42.89 28.02
#